data_AF-A0A2V5HW88-F1
#
_entry.id   AF-A0A2V5HW88-F1
#
_cell.length_a   1.000
_cell.length_b   1.000
_cell.length_c   1.000
_cell.angle_alpha   90.00
_cell.angle_beta   90.00
_cell.angle_gamma   90.00
#
_symmetry.space_group_name_H-M   'P 1'
#
loop_
_entity.id
_entity.type
_entity.pdbx_description
1 polymer ?
#
loop_
_entity_poly.entity_id
_entity_poly.type
_entity_poly.pdbx_seq_one_letter_code
_entity_poly.pdbx_strand_id
1 'polypeptide(L)'
;MRYTLSLAAALLPCAIQAQQTLYGQCGGQGYSGLTSCVAGATCSTVNEYYAQCTPAAGATSTTLKTTTTTAGATTTTTTRSSASQTSTSKTSTGTVSTTTATTTASPSGNPFSGYQLYVNPYYSSEVASLAIPSLTGTLSSLQAAATAAAKVPSFVWLDVAAKVPTMATYLADIKAQNAAGANPPIAGQFVVYDLPDRDCAALASNGEYSIANNGVANYKAYIDSIRKVLVQYSDVHTILVIEPDSLANLVTNLNVAKCANAQSAYLECTNYALEQLNLPNVAMYLDAGHAGWLGWPANQQPAANLYASVYKNASSPAAVRGLATNVANYNAFTISSCPSYTQGNSVCDEQQYINAIAPLLSAQGFDAHFIVDTGRNGKQPTGQQAWGDWCNVINTGFGVRPTTNTGDALVDAFVWVKPGGESDGTSDSSATRYDAHCGYSDALQPAPEAGTWFQAYFVQLLTNANPAF
;
A
#
# COMPACT_ATOMS: atom_id res chain seq x y z
N MET A 1 -71.47 29.85 -7.51
CA MET A 1 -70.38 29.73 -6.51
C MET A 1 -70.07 28.25 -6.39
N ARG A 2 -68.87 27.72 -6.65
CA ARG A 2 -67.51 28.28 -6.58
C ARG A 2 -66.65 27.61 -7.68
N TYR A 3 -65.85 28.40 -8.38
CA TYR A 3 -64.81 27.94 -9.30
C TYR A 3 -63.56 27.57 -8.48
N THR A 4 -62.98 26.39 -8.70
CA THR A 4 -61.69 26.00 -8.13
C THR A 4 -60.59 26.25 -9.16
N LEU A 5 -59.79 27.30 -8.90
CA LEU A 5 -58.55 27.62 -9.62
C LEU A 5 -57.48 26.58 -9.25
N SER A 6 -56.89 25.90 -10.25
CA SER A 6 -55.71 25.06 -10.05
C SER A 6 -54.44 25.87 -10.36
N LEU A 7 -53.59 26.09 -9.35
CA LEU A 7 -52.28 26.72 -9.47
C LEU A 7 -51.28 25.66 -9.98
N ALA A 8 -50.67 25.88 -11.15
CA ALA A 8 -49.54 25.09 -11.63
C ALA A 8 -48.24 25.65 -11.02
N ALA A 9 -47.59 24.89 -10.13
CA ALA A 9 -46.26 25.21 -9.62
C ALA A 9 -45.20 24.78 -10.66
N ALA A 10 -44.46 25.76 -11.18
CA ALA A 10 -43.31 25.50 -12.05
C ALA A 10 -42.15 24.94 -11.20
N LEU A 11 -41.80 23.68 -11.42
CA LEU A 11 -40.59 23.07 -10.87
C LEU A 11 -39.38 23.57 -11.68
N LEU A 12 -38.54 24.41 -11.07
CA LEU A 12 -37.18 24.65 -11.57
C LEU A 12 -36.35 23.38 -11.38
N PRO A 13 -35.66 22.86 -12.41
CA PRO A 13 -34.69 21.80 -12.24
C PRO A 13 -33.47 22.36 -11.48
N CYS A 14 -33.26 21.94 -10.24
CA CYS A 14 -31.95 22.06 -9.59
C CYS A 14 -30.95 21.26 -10.42
N ALA A 15 -30.00 21.94 -11.06
CA ALA A 15 -28.82 21.29 -11.60
C ALA A 15 -28.01 20.72 -10.44
N ILE A 16 -28.06 19.40 -10.24
CA ILE A 16 -27.16 18.71 -9.34
C ILE A 16 -25.79 18.73 -10.00
N GLN A 17 -24.93 19.69 -9.62
CA GLN A 17 -23.52 19.61 -9.97
C GLN A 17 -22.93 18.42 -9.21
N ALA A 18 -22.45 17.42 -9.94
CA ALA A 18 -21.66 16.36 -9.35
C ALA A 18 -20.41 16.98 -8.70
N GLN A 19 -20.23 16.72 -7.40
CA GLN A 19 -19.10 17.21 -6.62
C GLN A 19 -18.07 16.10 -6.46
N GLN A 20 -16.79 16.46 -6.47
CA GLN A 20 -15.70 15.56 -6.22
C GLN A 20 -15.54 15.29 -4.72
N THR A 21 -15.35 14.02 -4.37
CA THR A 21 -15.08 13.53 -3.02
C THR A 21 -13.84 14.18 -2.40
N LEU A 22 -13.78 14.21 -1.07
CA LEU A 22 -12.58 14.61 -0.35
C LEU A 22 -11.41 13.71 -0.81
N TYR A 23 -10.27 14.32 -1.09
CA TYR A 23 -9.08 13.72 -1.69
C TYR A 23 -9.21 13.23 -3.14
N GLY A 24 -10.34 13.48 -3.82
CA GLY A 24 -10.45 13.25 -5.26
C GLY A 24 -9.72 14.32 -6.07
N GLN A 25 -9.23 13.95 -7.27
CA GLN A 25 -8.65 14.91 -8.21
C GLN A 25 -9.72 15.90 -8.67
N CYS A 26 -9.43 17.19 -8.63
CA CYS A 26 -10.35 18.27 -8.98
C CYS A 26 -9.75 19.25 -10.01
N GLY A 27 -8.55 18.96 -10.51
CA GLY A 27 -7.89 19.78 -11.53
C GLY A 27 -6.55 19.21 -11.96
N GLY A 28 -5.84 19.96 -12.79
CA GLY A 28 -4.61 19.56 -13.46
C GLY A 28 -4.73 19.63 -14.98
N GLN A 29 -3.61 19.86 -15.68
CA GLN A 29 -3.56 19.86 -17.14
C GLN A 29 -4.09 18.53 -17.69
N GLY A 30 -5.04 18.61 -18.63
CA GLY A 30 -5.68 17.44 -19.26
C GLY A 30 -6.81 16.80 -18.44
N TYR A 31 -7.09 17.25 -17.22
CA TYR A 31 -8.18 16.71 -16.41
C TYR A 31 -9.55 17.21 -16.89
N SER A 32 -10.47 16.28 -17.19
CA SER A 32 -11.84 16.55 -17.66
C SER A 32 -12.94 16.07 -16.69
N GLY A 33 -12.57 15.73 -15.45
CA GLY A 33 -13.49 15.23 -14.43
C GLY A 33 -14.13 16.34 -13.59
N LEU A 34 -14.69 15.95 -12.43
CA LEU A 34 -15.35 16.88 -11.51
C LEU A 34 -14.34 17.85 -10.90
N THR A 35 -14.57 19.17 -11.04
CA THR A 35 -13.68 20.23 -10.55
C THR A 35 -14.15 20.89 -9.25
N SER A 36 -15.43 20.69 -8.88
CA SER A 36 -16.01 21.26 -7.67
C SER A 36 -15.92 20.26 -6.53
N CYS A 37 -15.25 20.59 -5.43
CA CYS A 37 -15.14 19.72 -4.27
C CYS A 37 -16.43 19.65 -3.44
N VAL A 38 -16.61 18.56 -2.69
CA VAL A 38 -17.65 18.44 -1.65
C VAL A 38 -17.54 19.59 -0.63
N ALA A 39 -18.66 19.90 0.02
CA ALA A 39 -18.72 20.95 1.03
C ALA A 39 -17.63 20.74 2.13
N GLY A 40 -16.94 21.83 2.48
CA GLY A 40 -15.82 21.79 3.45
C GLY A 40 -14.45 21.45 2.83
N ALA A 41 -14.38 21.18 1.53
CA ALA A 41 -13.13 20.96 0.81
C ALA A 41 -12.88 22.04 -0.27
N THR A 42 -11.61 22.31 -0.55
CA THR A 42 -11.17 23.24 -1.61
C THR A 42 -10.25 22.51 -2.58
N CYS A 43 -10.34 22.84 -3.87
CA CYS A 43 -9.46 22.26 -4.88
C CYS A 43 -8.08 22.92 -4.79
N SER A 44 -7.11 22.17 -4.30
CA SER A 44 -5.74 22.64 -4.07
C SER A 44 -4.81 22.06 -5.13
N THR A 45 -4.17 22.92 -5.92
CA THR A 45 -3.19 22.50 -6.93
C THR A 45 -1.93 21.96 -6.27
N VAL A 46 -1.58 20.71 -6.57
CA VAL A 46 -0.36 20.06 -6.07
C VAL A 46 0.79 20.27 -7.07
N ASN A 47 0.51 20.07 -8.35
CA ASN A 47 1.42 20.37 -9.46
C ASN A 47 0.61 20.73 -10.72
N GLU A 48 1.28 21.01 -11.84
CA GLU A 48 0.59 21.46 -13.06
C GLU A 48 -0.39 20.42 -13.64
N TYR A 49 -0.17 19.13 -13.39
CA TYR A 49 -0.98 18.01 -13.88
C TYR A 49 -2.01 17.51 -12.85
N TYR A 50 -1.95 17.97 -11.61
CA TYR A 50 -2.77 17.43 -10.52
C TYR A 50 -3.17 18.48 -9.48
N ALA A 51 -4.48 18.62 -9.26
CA ALA A 51 -5.08 19.33 -8.14
C ALA A 51 -6.07 18.42 -7.42
N GLN A 52 -6.16 18.53 -6.10
CA GLN A 52 -6.92 17.61 -5.24
C GLN A 52 -7.85 18.35 -4.28
N CYS A 53 -9.02 17.77 -4.00
CA CYS A 53 -9.90 18.28 -2.97
C CYS A 53 -9.32 18.03 -1.58
N THR A 54 -8.84 19.07 -0.90
CA THR A 54 -8.33 18.97 0.48
C THR A 54 -9.26 19.71 1.44
N PRO A 55 -9.27 19.38 2.74
CA PRO A 55 -10.06 20.14 3.72
C PRO A 55 -9.72 21.63 3.67
N ALA A 56 -10.74 22.50 3.67
CA ALA A 56 -10.53 23.95 3.69
C ALA A 56 -9.98 24.35 5.07
N ALA A 57 -8.84 25.05 5.09
CA ALA A 57 -8.24 25.54 6.33
C ALA A 57 -9.23 26.46 7.08
N GLY A 58 -9.77 25.98 8.21
CA GLY A 58 -10.66 26.75 9.08
C GLY A 58 -12.11 26.26 9.24
N ALA A 59 -12.51 25.11 8.69
CA ALA A 59 -13.86 24.58 8.90
C ALA A 59 -13.96 23.75 10.20
N THR A 60 -14.46 24.35 11.28
CA THR A 60 -14.96 23.64 12.47
C THR A 60 -16.14 22.74 12.11
N SER A 61 -16.04 21.47 12.50
CA SER A 61 -17.03 20.40 12.27
C SER A 61 -18.43 20.77 12.80
N THR A 62 -19.43 20.77 11.91
CA THR A 62 -20.85 20.70 12.27
C THR A 62 -21.42 19.36 11.81
N THR A 63 -21.72 18.53 12.79
CA THR A 63 -22.33 17.20 12.66
C THR A 63 -23.73 17.29 12.06
N LEU A 64 -24.00 16.57 10.96
CA LEU A 64 -25.36 16.32 10.49
C LEU A 64 -25.65 14.82 10.47
N LYS A 65 -26.73 14.44 11.16
CA LYS A 65 -27.30 13.08 11.24
C LYS A 65 -27.89 12.68 9.88
N THR A 66 -27.52 11.50 9.39
CA THR A 66 -28.15 10.87 8.23
C THR A 66 -29.17 9.82 8.69
N THR A 67 -30.43 10.01 8.31
CA THR A 67 -31.51 9.02 8.40
C THR A 67 -31.55 8.17 7.13
N THR A 68 -31.52 6.85 7.31
CA THR A 68 -31.59 5.82 6.26
C THR A 68 -33.04 5.58 5.83
N THR A 69 -33.30 5.53 4.52
CA THR A 69 -34.52 4.96 3.93
C THR A 69 -34.17 3.95 2.84
N THR A 70 -34.69 2.75 3.03
CA THR A 70 -34.53 1.55 2.20
C THR A 70 -35.46 1.59 0.98
N ALA A 71 -34.97 1.24 -0.20
CA ALA A 71 -35.79 0.98 -1.38
C ALA A 71 -35.47 -0.42 -1.96
N GLY A 72 -36.52 -1.18 -2.21
CA GLY A 72 -36.51 -2.62 -2.44
C GLY A 72 -36.14 -3.07 -3.86
N ALA A 73 -35.62 -4.29 -3.92
CA ALA A 73 -35.31 -5.04 -5.13
C ALA A 73 -36.60 -5.51 -5.84
N THR A 74 -36.61 -5.44 -7.17
CA THR A 74 -37.63 -6.07 -8.01
C THR A 74 -36.99 -7.14 -8.88
N THR A 75 -37.49 -8.36 -8.72
CA THR A 75 -37.19 -9.59 -9.46
C THR A 75 -37.77 -9.52 -10.87
N THR A 76 -37.05 -10.00 -11.89
CA THR A 76 -37.68 -10.43 -13.15
C THR A 76 -37.01 -11.67 -13.69
N THR A 77 -37.80 -12.73 -13.78
CA THR A 77 -37.51 -14.06 -14.33
C THR A 77 -37.77 -14.04 -15.83
N THR A 78 -36.94 -14.67 -16.67
CA THR A 78 -37.41 -15.28 -17.94
C THR A 78 -36.39 -16.27 -18.53
N THR A 79 -36.79 -17.55 -18.49
CA THR A 79 -36.66 -18.67 -19.45
C THR A 79 -35.49 -18.77 -20.44
N ARG A 80 -34.82 -19.94 -20.39
CA ARG A 80 -34.00 -20.57 -21.43
C ARG A 80 -34.81 -20.93 -22.69
N SER A 81 -34.19 -20.80 -23.86
CA SER A 81 -34.41 -21.67 -25.02
C SER A 81 -33.12 -21.80 -25.84
N SER A 82 -32.81 -23.04 -26.20
CA SER A 82 -31.67 -23.51 -26.99
C SER A 82 -32.09 -23.77 -28.43
N ALA A 83 -31.28 -23.34 -29.42
CA ALA A 83 -31.26 -23.92 -30.78
C ALA A 83 -29.96 -23.58 -31.51
N SER A 84 -29.55 -24.48 -32.40
CA SER A 84 -28.25 -24.67 -33.04
C SER A 84 -28.16 -24.05 -34.45
N GLN A 85 -26.93 -23.64 -34.80
CA GLN A 85 -26.26 -23.54 -36.12
C GLN A 85 -26.99 -22.99 -37.37
N THR A 86 -26.32 -22.11 -38.12
CA THR A 86 -25.75 -22.41 -39.47
C THR A 86 -24.90 -21.24 -39.99
N SER A 87 -23.78 -21.60 -40.61
CA SER A 87 -22.76 -20.77 -41.26
C SER A 87 -23.26 -19.96 -42.48
N THR A 88 -22.82 -18.70 -42.60
CA THR A 88 -22.63 -18.05 -43.91
C THR A 88 -21.40 -17.15 -43.90
N SER A 89 -20.48 -17.46 -44.81
CA SER A 89 -19.27 -16.73 -45.15
C SER A 89 -19.59 -15.39 -45.82
N LYS A 90 -19.10 -14.28 -45.25
CA LYS A 90 -19.04 -12.99 -45.93
C LYS A 90 -17.60 -12.47 -45.95
N THR A 91 -17.08 -12.36 -47.16
CA THR A 91 -15.83 -11.68 -47.52
C THR A 91 -15.96 -10.19 -47.21
N SER A 92 -15.17 -9.67 -46.27
CA SER A 92 -14.97 -8.24 -46.09
C SER A 92 -13.53 -7.86 -46.45
N THR A 93 -13.43 -6.93 -47.39
CA THR A 93 -12.23 -6.20 -47.79
C THR A 93 -11.60 -5.52 -46.57
N GLY A 94 -10.32 -5.82 -46.33
CA GLY A 94 -9.56 -5.31 -45.19
C GLY A 94 -9.26 -3.82 -45.31
N THR A 95 -9.82 -3.04 -44.39
CA THR A 95 -9.29 -1.74 -44.01
C THR A 95 -8.21 -1.99 -42.95
N VAL A 96 -6.97 -1.62 -43.25
CA VAL A 96 -5.86 -1.68 -42.30
C VAL A 96 -6.10 -0.61 -41.22
N SER A 97 -6.77 -1.01 -40.13
CA SER A 97 -6.68 -0.29 -38.87
C SER A 97 -5.36 -0.67 -38.22
N THR A 98 -4.39 0.23 -38.24
CA THR A 98 -3.22 0.20 -37.35
C THR A 98 -3.71 0.29 -35.92
N THR A 99 -4.02 -0.87 -35.32
CA THR A 99 -4.10 -1.03 -33.88
C THR A 99 -2.66 -1.18 -33.43
N THR A 100 -2.10 -0.15 -32.79
CA THR A 100 -0.84 -0.29 -32.08
C THR A 100 -1.05 -1.40 -31.06
N ALA A 101 -0.45 -2.57 -31.28
CA ALA A 101 -0.53 -3.67 -30.35
C ALA A 101 0.13 -3.21 -29.05
N THR A 102 -0.69 -2.92 -28.03
CA THR A 102 -0.20 -2.65 -26.68
C THR A 102 0.42 -3.95 -26.17
N THR A 103 1.76 -4.03 -26.18
CA THR A 103 2.49 -5.17 -25.66
C THR A 103 2.38 -5.18 -24.14
N THR A 104 1.82 -6.26 -23.58
CA THR A 104 1.82 -6.50 -22.13
C THR A 104 3.25 -6.41 -21.59
N ALA A 105 3.44 -5.63 -20.51
CA ALA A 105 4.71 -5.58 -19.81
C ALA A 105 5.00 -6.97 -19.24
N SER A 106 6.22 -7.48 -19.46
CA SER A 106 6.64 -8.79 -18.96
C SER A 106 8.12 -8.69 -18.60
N PRO A 107 8.46 -8.09 -17.44
CA PRO A 107 9.85 -8.02 -17.01
C PRO A 107 10.41 -9.42 -16.78
N SER A 108 11.70 -9.55 -17.00
CA SER A 108 12.45 -10.80 -16.79
C SER A 108 13.61 -10.53 -15.84
N GLY A 109 13.92 -11.49 -14.96
CA GLY A 109 14.94 -11.30 -13.92
C GLY A 109 14.45 -10.42 -12.77
N ASN A 110 15.30 -9.51 -12.29
CA ASN A 110 14.98 -8.59 -11.20
C ASN A 110 13.92 -7.55 -11.68
N PRO A 111 12.72 -7.50 -11.06
CA PRO A 111 11.62 -6.65 -11.51
C PRO A 111 11.88 -5.14 -11.35
N PHE A 112 12.88 -4.74 -10.57
CA PHE A 112 13.28 -3.33 -10.40
C PHE A 112 14.33 -2.90 -11.43
N SER A 113 15.04 -3.84 -12.05
CA SER A 113 16.13 -3.53 -12.98
C SER A 113 15.58 -3.04 -14.32
N GLY A 114 16.09 -1.90 -14.80
CA GLY A 114 15.64 -1.30 -16.06
C GLY A 114 14.31 -0.54 -15.95
N TYR A 115 13.89 -0.20 -14.73
CA TYR A 115 12.71 0.63 -14.47
C TYR A 115 13.05 1.84 -13.59
N GLN A 116 12.39 2.96 -13.85
CA GLN A 116 12.17 3.99 -12.84
C GLN A 116 11.05 3.53 -11.90
N LEU A 117 11.01 4.03 -10.68
CA LEU A 117 9.96 3.70 -9.72
C LEU A 117 9.00 4.89 -9.57
N TYR A 118 7.70 4.60 -9.60
CA TYR A 118 6.69 5.65 -9.50
C TYR A 118 6.78 6.37 -8.15
N VAL A 119 6.79 7.70 -8.20
CA VAL A 119 6.76 8.55 -7.01
C VAL A 119 5.32 8.62 -6.52
N ASN A 120 5.06 8.11 -5.32
CA ASN A 120 3.74 8.09 -4.68
C ASN A 120 3.15 9.51 -4.57
N PRO A 121 2.13 9.88 -5.37
CA PRO A 121 1.61 11.25 -5.38
C PRO A 121 0.85 11.60 -4.10
N TYR A 122 0.31 10.60 -3.39
CA TYR A 122 -0.34 10.81 -2.09
C TYR A 122 0.70 11.24 -1.06
N TYR A 123 1.80 10.50 -0.94
CA TYR A 123 2.87 10.85 -0.01
C TYR A 123 3.51 12.21 -0.38
N SER A 124 3.74 12.46 -1.68
CA SER A 124 4.22 13.77 -2.13
C SER A 124 3.26 14.90 -1.73
N SER A 125 1.95 14.68 -1.79
CA SER A 125 0.95 15.69 -1.41
C SER A 125 0.89 15.91 0.09
N GLU A 126 1.05 14.88 0.92
CA GLU A 126 1.18 15.04 2.37
C GLU A 126 2.40 15.89 2.73
N VAL A 127 3.57 15.59 2.16
CA VAL A 127 4.78 16.37 2.41
C VAL A 127 4.60 17.82 1.96
N ALA A 128 4.02 18.04 0.77
CA ALA A 128 3.83 19.37 0.22
C ALA A 128 2.79 20.21 0.98
N SER A 129 1.68 19.60 1.41
CA SER A 129 0.53 20.32 1.98
C SER A 129 0.52 20.36 3.52
N LEU A 130 1.10 19.35 4.18
CA LEU A 130 1.11 19.23 5.63
C LEU A 130 2.48 19.57 6.20
N ALA A 131 3.55 19.05 5.59
CA ALA A 131 4.89 19.16 6.17
C ALA A 131 5.58 20.49 5.87
N ILE A 132 5.85 20.78 4.61
CA ILE A 132 6.63 21.95 4.18
C ILE A 132 6.08 23.28 4.74
N PRO A 133 4.75 23.53 4.79
CA PRO A 133 4.20 24.76 5.36
C PRO A 133 4.47 24.91 6.85
N SER A 134 4.66 23.81 7.59
CA SER A 134 4.95 23.82 9.03
C SER A 134 6.45 23.96 9.35
N LEU A 135 7.34 23.76 8.38
CA LEU A 135 8.80 23.88 8.52
C LEU A 135 9.25 25.35 8.52
N THR A 136 8.93 26.06 9.60
CA THR A 136 9.21 27.49 9.79
C THR A 136 10.26 27.72 10.88
N GLY A 137 10.78 28.94 10.99
CA GLY A 137 11.73 29.31 12.03
C GLY A 137 13.02 28.47 11.97
N THR A 138 13.35 27.81 13.07
CA THR A 138 14.55 26.95 13.16
C THR A 138 14.48 25.71 12.27
N LEU A 139 13.29 25.33 11.77
CA LEU A 139 13.08 24.18 10.90
C LEU A 139 13.14 24.52 9.41
N SER A 140 13.25 25.79 9.03
CA SER A 140 13.22 26.19 7.61
C SER A 140 14.36 25.61 6.78
N SER A 141 15.49 25.26 7.40
CA SER A 141 16.59 24.55 6.73
C SER A 141 16.19 23.16 6.22
N LEU A 142 15.13 22.54 6.79
CA LEU A 142 14.65 21.22 6.38
C LEU A 142 13.71 21.25 5.18
N GLN A 143 13.27 22.42 4.70
CA GLN A 143 12.29 22.51 3.59
C GLN A 143 12.82 21.90 2.28
N ALA A 144 14.10 22.11 1.98
CA ALA A 144 14.74 21.49 0.80
C ALA A 144 14.81 19.96 0.95
N ALA A 145 15.19 19.49 2.14
CA ALA A 145 15.21 18.06 2.45
C ALA A 145 13.81 17.42 2.37
N ALA A 146 12.78 18.10 2.87
CA ALA A 146 11.39 17.65 2.75
C ALA A 146 10.95 17.57 1.28
N THR A 147 11.29 18.57 0.47
CA THR A 147 10.98 18.57 -0.97
C THR A 147 11.71 17.44 -1.70
N ALA A 148 12.93 17.10 -1.30
CA ALA A 148 13.67 15.96 -1.84
C ALA A 148 13.05 14.63 -1.39
N ALA A 149 12.64 14.51 -0.11
CA ALA A 149 11.95 13.34 0.42
C ALA A 149 10.61 13.06 -0.31
N ALA A 150 9.86 14.11 -0.65
CA ALA A 150 8.61 14.01 -1.42
C ALA A 150 8.80 13.39 -2.82
N LYS A 151 10.03 13.34 -3.34
CA LYS A 151 10.38 12.77 -4.65
C LYS A 151 10.95 11.36 -4.57
N VAL A 152 11.13 10.81 -3.37
CA VAL A 152 11.61 9.44 -3.19
C VAL A 152 10.44 8.48 -3.41
N PRO A 153 10.59 7.47 -4.29
CA PRO A 153 9.49 6.56 -4.60
C PRO A 153 9.20 5.61 -3.44
N SER A 154 8.08 5.83 -2.75
CA SER A 154 7.54 4.93 -1.72
C SER A 154 6.38 4.08 -2.27
N PHE A 155 6.08 2.97 -1.60
CA PHE A 155 4.92 2.15 -1.96
C PHE A 155 3.60 2.86 -1.61
N VAL A 156 2.56 2.59 -2.41
CA VAL A 156 1.18 3.03 -2.14
C VAL A 156 0.43 1.90 -1.44
N TRP A 157 -0.11 2.16 -0.26
CA TRP A 157 -0.84 1.16 0.52
C TRP A 157 -2.30 1.09 0.11
N LEU A 158 -2.77 -0.11 -0.26
CA LEU A 158 -4.17 -0.42 -0.51
C LEU A 158 -4.77 -1.04 0.74
N ASP A 159 -4.69 -0.33 1.87
CA ASP A 159 -5.04 -0.79 3.22
C ASP A 159 -6.53 -0.77 3.54
N VAL A 160 -7.36 -0.41 2.56
CA VAL A 160 -8.82 -0.56 2.50
C VAL A 160 -9.26 -0.67 1.03
N ALA A 161 -10.36 -1.34 0.73
CA ALA A 161 -10.85 -1.49 -0.64
C ALA A 161 -11.21 -0.16 -1.33
N ALA A 162 -11.60 0.86 -0.55
CA ALA A 162 -11.84 2.20 -1.07
C ALA A 162 -10.61 2.85 -1.73
N LYS A 163 -9.39 2.36 -1.47
CA LYS A 163 -8.16 2.84 -2.12
C LYS A 163 -7.88 2.15 -3.45
N VAL A 164 -8.50 1.02 -3.81
CA VAL A 164 -8.24 0.36 -5.10
C VAL A 164 -8.49 1.26 -6.33
N PRO A 165 -9.51 2.13 -6.37
CA PRO A 165 -9.67 3.09 -7.47
C PRO A 165 -8.48 4.04 -7.65
N THR A 166 -7.73 4.38 -6.59
CA THR A 166 -6.53 5.24 -6.73
C THR A 166 -5.38 4.53 -7.43
N MET A 167 -5.27 3.20 -7.28
CA MET A 167 -4.34 2.38 -8.06
C MET A 167 -4.59 2.56 -9.56
N ALA A 168 -5.86 2.55 -10.00
CA ALA A 168 -6.19 2.75 -11.41
C ALA A 168 -5.77 4.15 -11.90
N THR A 169 -5.95 5.18 -11.08
CA THR A 169 -5.48 6.54 -11.39
C THR A 169 -3.97 6.60 -11.54
N TYR A 170 -3.23 5.97 -10.63
CA TYR A 170 -1.77 5.98 -10.65
C TYR A 170 -1.19 5.15 -11.79
N LEU A 171 -1.75 3.98 -12.10
CA LEU A 171 -1.33 3.21 -13.27
C LEU A 171 -1.67 3.91 -14.59
N ALA A 172 -2.77 4.68 -14.65
CA ALA A 172 -3.07 5.52 -15.81
C ALA A 172 -2.02 6.62 -16.01
N ASP A 173 -1.60 7.26 -14.92
CA ASP A 173 -0.55 8.28 -14.97
C ASP A 173 0.80 7.69 -15.38
N ILE A 174 1.20 6.56 -14.79
CA ILE A 174 2.41 5.83 -15.19
C ILE A 174 2.37 5.49 -16.69
N LYS A 175 1.24 4.98 -17.18
CA LYS A 175 1.05 4.68 -18.61
C LYS A 175 1.24 5.92 -19.47
N ALA A 176 0.69 7.06 -19.06
CA ALA A 176 0.84 8.33 -19.77
C ALA A 176 2.30 8.81 -19.78
N GLN A 177 3.00 8.73 -18.65
CA GLN A 177 4.42 9.10 -18.54
C GLN A 177 5.31 8.19 -19.39
N ASN A 178 5.06 6.88 -19.39
CA ASN A 178 5.76 5.92 -20.24
C ASN A 178 5.51 6.20 -21.73
N ALA A 179 4.26 6.47 -22.11
CA ALA A 179 3.92 6.87 -23.48
C ALA A 179 4.55 8.21 -23.90
N ALA A 180 4.79 9.12 -22.94
CA ALA A 180 5.48 10.39 -23.13
C ALA A 180 7.01 10.26 -23.22
N GLY A 181 7.56 9.04 -23.09
CA GLY A 181 8.99 8.77 -23.30
C GLY A 181 9.82 8.66 -22.02
N ALA A 182 9.22 8.34 -20.87
CA ALA A 182 9.99 7.98 -19.68
C ALA A 182 10.98 6.84 -20.01
N ASN A 183 12.26 7.08 -19.72
CA ASN A 183 13.34 6.15 -20.06
C ASN A 183 14.39 6.09 -18.92
N PRO A 184 14.51 4.96 -18.19
CA PRO A 184 13.74 3.73 -18.36
C PRO A 184 12.23 3.90 -18.07
N PRO A 185 11.37 2.97 -18.51
CA PRO A 185 9.94 3.03 -18.20
C PRO A 185 9.71 2.98 -16.68
N ILE A 186 8.61 3.57 -16.22
CA ILE A 186 8.21 3.64 -14.83
C ILE A 186 7.39 2.39 -14.47
N ALA A 187 7.69 1.80 -13.32
CA ALA A 187 6.93 0.73 -12.69
C ALA A 187 6.12 1.25 -11.48
N GLY A 188 4.92 0.70 -11.27
CA GLY A 188 4.09 0.97 -10.09
C GLY A 188 4.49 0.11 -8.89
N GLN A 189 4.33 0.65 -7.67
CA GLN A 189 4.65 -0.04 -6.42
C GLN A 189 3.47 0.07 -5.44
N PHE A 190 2.90 -1.06 -5.03
CA PHE A 190 1.71 -1.09 -4.17
C PHE A 190 1.82 -2.15 -3.07
N VAL A 191 1.15 -1.91 -1.94
CA VAL A 191 0.98 -2.90 -0.87
C VAL A 191 -0.46 -3.37 -0.88
N VAL A 192 -0.66 -4.69 -0.98
CA VAL A 192 -1.94 -5.36 -0.71
C VAL A 192 -1.99 -5.63 0.79
N TYR A 193 -2.95 -5.05 1.52
CA TYR A 193 -2.93 -5.09 2.99
C TYR A 193 -4.34 -4.94 3.58
N ASP A 194 -5.23 -5.90 3.35
CA ASP A 194 -6.62 -5.80 3.83
C ASP A 194 -7.19 -7.13 4.29
N LEU A 195 -6.35 -8.07 4.75
CA LEU A 195 -6.81 -9.34 5.30
C LEU A 195 -7.91 -9.17 6.37
N PRO A 196 -8.90 -10.08 6.41
CA PRO A 196 -9.90 -10.06 7.47
C PRO A 196 -9.27 -10.43 8.81
N ASP A 197 -9.67 -9.75 9.89
CA ASP A 197 -9.01 -9.83 11.20
C ASP A 197 -7.51 -9.47 11.12
N ARG A 198 -7.15 -8.49 10.27
CA ARG A 198 -5.79 -7.95 10.11
C ARG A 198 -5.11 -7.65 11.45
N ASP A 199 -3.77 -7.73 11.46
CA ASP A 199 -2.90 -7.46 12.61
C ASP A 199 -3.34 -8.27 13.84
N CYS A 200 -3.28 -9.60 13.70
CA CYS A 200 -3.90 -10.50 14.67
C CYS A 200 -3.22 -10.49 16.05
N ALA A 201 -1.95 -10.06 16.14
CA ALA A 201 -1.22 -9.93 17.40
C ALA A 201 -1.14 -8.49 17.94
N ALA A 202 -1.54 -7.50 17.14
CA ALA A 202 -1.65 -6.12 17.59
C ALA A 202 -2.87 -5.94 18.51
N LEU A 203 -2.80 -4.96 19.42
CA LEU A 203 -3.92 -4.61 20.30
C LEU A 203 -5.01 -3.85 19.55
N ALA A 204 -4.65 -3.20 18.44
CA ALA A 204 -5.57 -2.52 17.55
C ALA A 204 -5.18 -2.73 16.08
N SER A 205 -6.18 -2.70 15.20
CA SER A 205 -6.00 -2.74 13.74
C SER A 205 -6.94 -1.75 13.07
N ASN A 206 -6.53 -1.25 11.91
CA ASN A 206 -7.37 -0.45 11.02
C ASN A 206 -8.05 -1.29 9.92
N GLY A 207 -7.92 -2.62 9.93
CA GLY A 207 -8.54 -3.49 8.92
C GLY A 207 -10.06 -3.36 8.89
N GLU A 208 -10.64 -3.21 7.70
CA GLU A 208 -12.09 -3.02 7.54
C GLU A 208 -12.88 -4.34 7.55
N TYR A 209 -12.19 -5.46 7.31
CA TYR A 209 -12.80 -6.78 7.30
C TYR A 209 -12.57 -7.56 8.58
N SER A 210 -13.61 -8.31 8.96
CA SER A 210 -13.49 -9.33 10.00
C SER A 210 -14.03 -10.66 9.51
N ILE A 211 -13.43 -11.75 9.96
CA ILE A 211 -13.80 -13.12 9.55
C ILE A 211 -15.27 -13.38 9.87
N ALA A 212 -15.72 -12.94 11.05
CA ALA A 212 -17.11 -13.06 11.49
C ALA A 212 -18.13 -12.34 10.59
N ASN A 213 -17.70 -11.31 9.84
CA ASN A 213 -18.56 -10.46 9.01
C ASN A 213 -18.22 -10.61 7.51
N ASN A 214 -18.22 -11.86 7.02
CA ASN A 214 -17.99 -12.19 5.62
C ASN A 214 -16.60 -11.78 5.09
N GLY A 215 -15.62 -11.64 5.99
CA GLY A 215 -14.32 -11.05 5.67
C GLY A 215 -13.54 -11.75 4.56
N VAL A 216 -13.56 -13.09 4.52
CA VAL A 216 -12.89 -13.86 3.45
C VAL A 216 -13.48 -13.54 2.07
N ALA A 217 -14.80 -13.48 1.95
CA ALA A 217 -15.44 -13.16 0.67
C ALA A 217 -15.23 -11.69 0.29
N ASN A 218 -15.26 -10.76 1.25
CA ASN A 218 -14.97 -9.35 1.00
C ASN A 218 -13.51 -9.17 0.52
N TYR A 219 -12.55 -9.87 1.15
CA TYR A 219 -11.16 -9.87 0.72
C TYR A 219 -10.98 -10.40 -0.70
N LYS A 220 -11.67 -11.50 -1.07
CA LYS A 220 -11.63 -12.01 -2.45
C LYS A 220 -12.15 -10.98 -3.45
N ALA A 221 -13.25 -10.28 -3.12
CA ALA A 221 -13.77 -9.20 -3.96
C ALA A 221 -12.78 -8.01 -4.07
N TYR A 222 -12.08 -7.70 -2.99
CA TYR A 222 -10.99 -6.72 -2.98
C TYR A 222 -9.85 -7.14 -3.92
N ILE A 223 -9.36 -8.38 -3.84
CA ILE A 223 -8.34 -8.92 -4.76
C ILE A 223 -8.82 -8.93 -6.21
N ASP A 224 -10.07 -9.32 -6.47
CA ASP A 224 -10.65 -9.29 -7.82
C ASP A 224 -10.67 -7.88 -8.40
N SER A 225 -10.93 -6.87 -7.56
CA SER A 225 -10.91 -5.47 -7.98
C SER A 225 -9.49 -5.00 -8.34
N ILE A 226 -8.46 -5.44 -7.59
CA ILE A 226 -7.05 -5.19 -7.90
C ILE A 226 -6.66 -5.88 -9.21
N ARG A 227 -7.01 -7.16 -9.38
CA ARG A 227 -6.75 -7.93 -10.61
C ARG A 227 -7.34 -7.22 -11.83
N LYS A 228 -8.58 -6.71 -11.74
CA LYS A 228 -9.23 -5.98 -12.82
C LYS A 228 -8.42 -4.75 -13.26
N VAL A 229 -7.89 -4.00 -12.31
CA VAL A 229 -7.03 -2.83 -12.56
C VAL A 229 -5.72 -3.25 -13.23
N LEU A 230 -5.05 -4.29 -12.71
CA LEU A 230 -3.79 -4.78 -13.26
C LEU A 230 -3.92 -5.32 -14.70
N VAL A 231 -5.04 -5.98 -15.02
CA VAL A 231 -5.34 -6.44 -16.39
C VAL A 231 -5.61 -5.25 -17.32
N GLN A 232 -6.33 -4.23 -16.84
CA GLN A 232 -6.62 -3.01 -17.61
C GLN A 232 -5.33 -2.25 -17.97
N TYR A 233 -4.36 -2.21 -17.06
CA TYR A 233 -3.06 -1.56 -17.26
C TYR A 233 -1.94 -2.59 -17.45
N SER A 234 -2.20 -3.64 -18.24
CA SER A 234 -1.25 -4.73 -18.46
C SER A 234 0.05 -4.31 -19.17
N ASP A 235 0.10 -3.12 -19.78
CA ASP A 235 1.31 -2.50 -20.33
C ASP A 235 2.17 -1.75 -19.29
N VAL A 236 1.72 -1.68 -18.03
CA VAL A 236 2.47 -1.11 -16.93
C VAL A 236 2.96 -2.24 -16.02
N HIS A 237 4.27 -2.30 -15.80
CA HIS A 237 4.84 -3.20 -14.81
C HIS A 237 4.44 -2.74 -13.40
N THR A 238 3.97 -3.68 -12.57
CA THR A 238 3.54 -3.42 -11.20
C THR A 238 4.20 -4.38 -10.22
N ILE A 239 4.73 -3.83 -9.13
CA ILE A 239 5.39 -4.57 -8.05
C ILE A 239 4.52 -4.49 -6.80
N LEU A 240 4.28 -5.63 -6.15
CA LEU A 240 3.38 -5.78 -5.02
C LEU A 240 4.09 -6.34 -3.80
N VAL A 241 3.88 -5.72 -2.64
CA VAL A 241 4.09 -6.37 -1.34
C VAL A 241 2.76 -6.95 -0.87
N ILE A 242 2.77 -8.21 -0.45
CA ILE A 242 1.56 -8.96 -0.08
C ILE A 242 1.49 -9.12 1.43
N GLU A 243 0.48 -8.48 2.00
CA GLU A 243 -0.03 -8.63 3.36
C GLU A 243 1.04 -8.56 4.45
N PRO A 244 1.63 -7.36 4.70
CA PRO A 244 2.46 -7.12 5.87
C PRO A 244 1.85 -7.64 7.17
N ASP A 245 2.69 -8.12 8.09
CA ASP A 245 2.27 -8.61 9.42
C ASP A 245 1.32 -9.82 9.38
N SER A 246 1.17 -10.52 8.25
CA SER A 246 0.25 -11.66 8.16
C SER A 246 0.92 -13.01 8.49
N LEU A 247 1.71 -13.54 7.57
CA LEU A 247 2.31 -14.86 7.68
C LEU A 247 3.35 -14.96 8.81
N ALA A 248 4.06 -13.88 9.11
CA ALA A 248 4.99 -13.84 10.24
C ALA A 248 4.30 -14.13 11.59
N ASN A 249 3.08 -13.61 11.78
CA ASN A 249 2.25 -13.93 12.93
C ASN A 249 1.90 -15.42 13.02
N LEU A 250 1.73 -16.11 11.89
CA LEU A 250 1.46 -17.55 11.87
C LEU A 250 2.68 -18.41 12.24
N VAL A 251 3.89 -17.82 12.27
CA VAL A 251 5.10 -18.52 12.73
C VAL A 251 5.23 -18.45 14.25
N THR A 252 5.03 -17.29 14.85
CA THR A 252 5.39 -17.07 16.27
C THR A 252 4.21 -16.80 17.20
N ASN A 253 3.05 -16.41 16.67
CA ASN A 253 1.95 -15.83 17.46
C ASN A 253 0.67 -16.68 17.42
N LEU A 254 0.75 -17.97 17.06
CA LEU A 254 -0.39 -18.89 17.12
C LEU A 254 -0.89 -19.19 18.54
N ASN A 255 -0.16 -18.77 19.58
CA ASN A 255 -0.65 -18.75 20.96
C ASN A 255 -1.62 -17.57 21.23
N VAL A 256 -1.65 -16.55 20.36
CA VAL A 256 -2.64 -15.47 20.41
C VAL A 256 -3.94 -15.95 19.77
N ALA A 257 -5.04 -15.93 20.52
CA ALA A 257 -6.31 -16.50 20.08
C ALA A 257 -6.83 -15.89 18.76
N LYS A 258 -6.66 -14.58 18.55
CA LYS A 258 -7.03 -13.91 17.28
C LYS A 258 -6.22 -14.47 16.11
N CYS A 259 -4.91 -14.66 16.26
CA CYS A 259 -4.07 -15.27 15.23
C CYS A 259 -4.41 -16.74 14.96
N ALA A 260 -4.60 -17.54 16.02
CA ALA A 260 -4.99 -18.94 15.88
C ALA A 260 -6.31 -19.10 15.10
N ASN A 261 -7.30 -18.25 15.41
CA ASN A 261 -8.59 -18.26 14.74
C ASN A 261 -8.52 -17.72 13.29
N ALA A 262 -7.58 -16.82 13.01
CA ALA A 262 -7.39 -16.23 11.70
C ALA A 262 -6.53 -17.09 10.75
N GLN A 263 -5.78 -18.07 11.27
CA GLN A 263 -4.79 -18.84 10.51
C GLN A 263 -5.33 -19.40 9.19
N SER A 264 -6.50 -20.05 9.20
CA SER A 264 -7.08 -20.62 7.98
C SER A 264 -7.49 -19.53 6.98
N ALA A 265 -8.04 -18.42 7.46
CA ALA A 265 -8.45 -17.30 6.62
C ALA A 265 -7.25 -16.60 6.00
N TYR A 266 -6.17 -16.38 6.78
CA TYR A 266 -4.92 -15.79 6.26
C TYR A 266 -4.35 -16.66 5.14
N LEU A 267 -4.20 -17.97 5.38
CA LEU A 267 -3.67 -18.89 4.36
C LEU A 267 -4.55 -18.94 3.11
N GLU A 268 -5.88 -19.00 3.26
CA GLU A 268 -6.82 -19.01 2.14
C GLU A 268 -6.77 -17.72 1.32
N CYS A 269 -6.82 -16.57 1.99
CA CYS A 269 -6.81 -15.25 1.37
C CYS A 269 -5.46 -14.96 0.71
N THR A 270 -4.34 -15.27 1.35
CA THR A 270 -3.01 -15.15 0.74
C THR A 270 -2.90 -16.03 -0.49
N ASN A 271 -3.31 -17.31 -0.42
CA ASN A 271 -3.30 -18.21 -1.59
C ASN A 271 -4.12 -17.63 -2.75
N TYR A 272 -5.31 -17.11 -2.45
CA TYR A 272 -6.17 -16.47 -3.44
C TYR A 272 -5.50 -15.24 -4.09
N ALA A 273 -4.86 -14.37 -3.31
CA ALA A 273 -4.11 -13.22 -3.83
C ALA A 273 -2.97 -13.66 -4.77
N LEU A 274 -2.17 -14.65 -4.37
CA LEU A 274 -1.06 -15.14 -5.19
C LEU A 274 -1.54 -15.76 -6.51
N GLU A 275 -2.64 -16.51 -6.50
CA GLU A 275 -3.23 -17.10 -7.72
C GLU A 275 -3.85 -16.04 -8.64
N GLN A 276 -4.65 -15.13 -8.07
CA GLN A 276 -5.37 -14.11 -8.84
C GLN A 276 -4.48 -12.98 -9.33
N LEU A 277 -3.34 -12.71 -8.68
CA LEU A 277 -2.43 -11.64 -9.09
C LEU A 277 -1.21 -12.18 -9.87
N ASN A 278 -1.17 -13.49 -10.18
CA ASN A 278 -0.20 -14.10 -11.07
C ASN A 278 -0.43 -13.69 -12.54
N LEU A 279 0.01 -12.48 -12.86
CA LEU A 279 -0.11 -11.85 -14.18
C LEU A 279 1.30 -11.55 -14.75
N PRO A 280 1.51 -11.55 -16.07
CA PRO A 280 2.83 -11.33 -16.67
C PRO A 280 3.47 -9.98 -16.31
N ASN A 281 2.65 -8.95 -16.05
CA ASN A 281 3.13 -7.60 -15.71
C ASN A 281 3.34 -7.40 -14.21
N VAL A 282 3.17 -8.43 -13.38
CA VAL A 282 3.19 -8.34 -11.91
C VAL A 282 4.40 -9.08 -11.33
N ALA A 283 5.04 -8.47 -10.32
CA ALA A 283 5.95 -9.15 -9.40
C ALA A 283 5.43 -9.00 -7.97
N MET A 284 5.43 -10.09 -7.20
CA MET A 284 4.94 -10.16 -5.83
C MET A 284 6.05 -10.58 -4.86
N TYR A 285 6.08 -9.90 -3.72
CA TYR A 285 6.90 -10.22 -2.57
C TYR A 285 5.98 -10.41 -1.35
N LEU A 286 5.99 -11.61 -0.76
CA LEU A 286 5.26 -11.87 0.48
C LEU A 286 5.98 -11.22 1.66
N ASP A 287 5.28 -10.55 2.56
CA ASP A 287 5.93 -10.04 3.78
C ASP A 287 6.48 -11.18 4.64
N ALA A 288 7.73 -11.02 5.07
CA ALA A 288 8.48 -11.99 5.86
C ALA A 288 9.03 -11.39 7.16
N GLY A 289 8.29 -10.44 7.74
CA GLY A 289 8.69 -9.76 8.96
C GLY A 289 10.07 -9.13 8.83
N HIS A 290 10.93 -9.35 9.81
CA HIS A 290 12.27 -8.77 9.85
C HIS A 290 13.24 -9.62 10.69
N ALA A 291 14.52 -9.25 10.72
CA ALA A 291 15.57 -9.97 11.44
C ALA A 291 15.24 -10.22 12.93
N GLY A 292 14.72 -9.20 13.60
CA GLY A 292 14.26 -9.27 14.99
C GLY A 292 13.01 -10.11 15.27
N TRP A 293 12.41 -10.68 14.23
CA TRP A 293 11.20 -11.50 14.35
C TRP A 293 11.42 -12.91 13.82
N LEU A 294 11.55 -13.07 12.50
CA LEU A 294 11.74 -14.38 11.87
C LEU A 294 13.24 -14.71 11.68
N GLY A 295 14.12 -13.73 11.82
CA GLY A 295 15.56 -13.92 11.76
C GLY A 295 16.18 -14.57 12.99
N TRP A 296 15.45 -14.73 14.10
CA TRP A 296 15.91 -15.57 15.22
C TRP A 296 16.16 -17.00 14.74
N PRO A 297 17.30 -17.63 15.05
CA PRO A 297 17.65 -18.97 14.55
C PRO A 297 16.56 -20.04 14.76
N ALA A 298 15.83 -19.97 15.88
CA ALA A 298 14.73 -20.90 16.17
C ALA A 298 13.50 -20.71 15.26
N ASN A 299 13.32 -19.52 14.68
CA ASN A 299 12.17 -19.15 13.85
C ASN A 299 12.42 -19.33 12.35
N GLN A 300 13.69 -19.33 11.92
CA GLN A 300 14.07 -19.38 10.50
C GLN A 300 13.55 -20.63 9.78
N GLN A 301 13.71 -21.83 10.36
CA GLN A 301 13.24 -23.07 9.73
C GLN A 301 11.70 -23.17 9.70
N PRO A 302 10.98 -22.90 10.81
CA PRO A 302 9.51 -22.80 10.78
C PRO A 302 9.00 -21.79 9.74
N ALA A 303 9.62 -20.61 9.65
CA ALA A 303 9.29 -19.62 8.64
C ALA A 303 9.51 -20.18 7.23
N ALA A 304 10.69 -20.73 6.93
CA ALA A 304 10.98 -21.30 5.62
C ALA A 304 9.97 -22.38 5.21
N ASN A 305 9.55 -23.25 6.16
CA ASN A 305 8.51 -24.24 5.92
C ASN A 305 7.16 -23.61 5.54
N LEU A 306 6.74 -22.58 6.28
CA LEU A 306 5.48 -21.88 6.03
C LEU A 306 5.50 -21.19 4.65
N TYR A 307 6.50 -20.37 4.36
CA TYR A 307 6.58 -19.61 3.12
C TYR A 307 6.72 -20.52 1.90
N ALA A 308 7.54 -21.57 1.96
CA ALA A 308 7.64 -22.54 0.88
C ALA A 308 6.32 -23.31 0.68
N SER A 309 5.59 -23.62 1.74
CA SER A 309 4.26 -24.25 1.63
C SER A 309 3.24 -23.31 0.99
N VAL A 310 3.20 -22.03 1.38
CA VAL A 310 2.31 -21.02 0.78
C VAL A 310 2.60 -20.87 -0.71
N TYR A 311 3.87 -20.74 -1.08
CA TYR A 311 4.31 -20.67 -2.48
C TYR A 311 3.86 -21.89 -3.30
N LYS A 312 4.08 -23.10 -2.77
CA LYS A 312 3.67 -24.34 -3.44
C LYS A 312 2.16 -24.52 -3.53
N ASN A 313 1.41 -24.16 -2.49
CA ASN A 313 -0.05 -24.27 -2.48
C ASN A 313 -0.69 -23.38 -3.55
N ALA A 314 -0.11 -22.21 -3.81
CA ALA A 314 -0.50 -21.32 -4.91
C ALA A 314 0.01 -21.80 -6.29
N SER A 315 0.47 -23.05 -6.40
CA SER A 315 1.05 -23.64 -7.62
C SER A 315 2.32 -22.94 -8.12
N SER A 316 3.14 -22.42 -7.20
CA SER A 316 4.44 -21.81 -7.50
C SER A 316 4.34 -20.70 -8.57
N PRO A 317 3.53 -19.65 -8.37
CA PRO A 317 3.23 -18.69 -9.42
C PRO A 317 4.48 -17.94 -9.88
N ALA A 318 4.64 -17.75 -11.20
CA ALA A 318 5.80 -17.07 -11.79
C ALA A 318 5.94 -15.61 -11.34
N ALA A 319 4.83 -14.94 -11.03
CA ALA A 319 4.84 -13.58 -10.50
C ALA A 319 5.35 -13.50 -9.05
N VAL A 320 5.38 -14.60 -8.29
CA VAL A 320 5.92 -14.59 -6.92
C VAL A 320 7.44 -14.67 -6.98
N ARG A 321 8.08 -13.51 -6.78
CA ARG A 321 9.51 -13.33 -6.88
C ARG A 321 10.23 -13.72 -5.60
N GLY A 322 9.59 -13.51 -4.45
CA GLY A 322 10.16 -13.86 -3.16
C GLY A 322 9.50 -13.14 -2.00
N LEU A 323 10.31 -12.54 -1.12
CA LEU A 323 9.88 -12.02 0.17
C LEU A 323 10.25 -10.54 0.37
N ALA A 324 9.42 -9.79 1.10
CA ALA A 324 9.72 -8.44 1.56
C ALA A 324 10.07 -8.48 3.05
N THR A 325 11.16 -7.81 3.46
CA THR A 325 11.56 -7.76 4.87
C THR A 325 11.69 -6.33 5.37
N ASN A 326 11.66 -6.18 6.69
CA ASN A 326 11.77 -4.91 7.40
C ASN A 326 10.60 -3.93 7.15
N VAL A 327 9.51 -4.37 6.51
CA VAL A 327 8.36 -3.54 6.18
C VAL A 327 7.86 -2.83 7.44
N ALA A 328 7.81 -1.50 7.39
CA ALA A 328 7.44 -0.65 8.53
C ALA A 328 8.30 -0.85 9.80
N ASN A 329 9.50 -1.41 9.70
CA ASN A 329 10.43 -1.56 10.82
C ASN A 329 11.70 -0.70 10.58
N TYR A 330 12.76 -0.93 11.36
CA TYR A 330 13.89 0.00 11.49
C TYR A 330 15.25 -0.69 11.43
N ASN A 331 15.31 -1.98 11.10
CA ASN A 331 16.59 -2.70 11.14
C ASN A 331 17.56 -2.17 10.11
N ALA A 332 18.84 -2.15 10.47
CA ALA A 332 19.91 -1.94 9.51
C ALA A 332 19.86 -3.03 8.43
N PHE A 333 20.21 -2.69 7.18
CA PHE A 333 20.50 -3.73 6.20
C PHE A 333 21.77 -4.50 6.56
N THR A 334 22.84 -3.78 6.88
CA THR A 334 24.09 -4.31 7.42
C THR A 334 24.56 -3.45 8.59
N ILE A 335 25.13 -4.08 9.62
CA ILE A 335 25.74 -3.35 10.73
C ILE A 335 26.99 -4.05 11.27
N SER A 336 28.01 -3.28 11.63
CA SER A 336 29.27 -3.82 12.17
C SER A 336 29.19 -4.21 13.65
N SER A 337 28.26 -3.60 14.39
CA SER A 337 28.05 -3.86 15.81
C SER A 337 26.55 -3.91 16.09
N CYS A 338 26.09 -5.08 16.54
CA CYS A 338 24.69 -5.30 16.83
C CYS A 338 24.18 -4.31 17.90
N PRO A 339 23.04 -3.63 17.68
CA PRO A 339 22.43 -2.77 18.69
C PRO A 339 22.08 -3.55 19.95
N SER A 340 22.10 -2.91 21.12
CA SER A 340 21.87 -3.58 22.41
C SER A 340 20.52 -4.29 22.49
N TYR A 341 19.47 -3.74 21.89
CA TYR A 341 18.14 -4.34 21.87
C TYR A 341 18.06 -5.64 21.04
N THR A 342 19.08 -5.96 20.24
CA THR A 342 19.18 -7.23 19.49
C THR A 342 19.83 -8.36 20.29
N GLN A 343 20.24 -8.10 21.54
CA GLN A 343 20.97 -9.04 22.38
C GLN A 343 20.28 -10.42 22.45
N GLY A 344 21.09 -11.46 22.28
CA GLY A 344 20.63 -12.85 22.27
C GLY A 344 20.36 -13.40 20.88
N ASN A 345 20.21 -12.55 19.86
CA ASN A 345 20.13 -12.98 18.46
C ASN A 345 21.51 -12.86 17.79
N SER A 346 21.96 -13.92 17.14
CA SER A 346 23.17 -13.88 16.32
C SER A 346 22.95 -13.23 14.95
N VAL A 347 21.68 -13.02 14.58
CA VAL A 347 21.24 -12.33 13.37
C VAL A 347 20.68 -10.97 13.79
N CYS A 348 21.43 -9.89 13.55
CA CYS A 348 21.06 -8.56 14.06
C CYS A 348 20.81 -7.49 12.98
N ASP A 349 20.87 -7.88 11.71
CA ASP A 349 20.56 -7.05 10.55
C ASP A 349 19.83 -7.88 9.46
N GLU A 350 19.26 -7.19 8.48
CA GLU A 350 18.45 -7.83 7.43
C GLU A 350 19.29 -8.68 6.48
N GLN A 351 20.54 -8.30 6.18
CA GLN A 351 21.41 -9.10 5.32
C GLN A 351 21.67 -10.48 5.94
N GLN A 352 22.00 -10.53 7.23
CA GLN A 352 22.22 -11.79 7.94
C GLN A 352 20.95 -12.65 7.96
N TYR A 353 19.78 -12.02 8.16
CA TYR A 353 18.50 -12.73 8.13
C TYR A 353 18.24 -13.36 6.76
N ILE A 354 18.34 -12.56 5.69
CA ILE A 354 18.12 -12.99 4.31
C ILE A 354 19.06 -14.14 3.94
N ASN A 355 20.35 -13.99 4.23
CA ASN A 355 21.35 -15.02 3.94
C ASN A 355 21.18 -16.30 4.78
N ALA A 356 20.52 -16.21 5.95
CA ALA A 356 20.20 -17.38 6.76
C ALA A 356 18.94 -18.12 6.29
N ILE A 357 17.88 -17.40 5.89
CA ILE A 357 16.60 -18.03 5.51
C ILE A 357 16.57 -18.49 4.05
N ALA A 358 17.26 -17.79 3.12
CA ALA A 358 17.20 -18.11 1.69
C ALA A 358 17.61 -19.56 1.34
N PRO A 359 18.70 -20.13 1.92
CA PRO A 359 19.03 -21.54 1.68
C PRO A 359 17.97 -22.52 2.16
N LEU A 360 17.24 -22.18 3.25
CA LEU A 360 16.17 -23.02 3.80
C LEU A 360 14.92 -23.02 2.92
N LEU A 361 14.64 -21.89 2.26
CA LEU A 361 13.57 -21.74 1.27
C LEU A 361 13.92 -22.50 -0.01
N SER A 362 15.14 -22.31 -0.53
CA SER A 362 15.64 -22.98 -1.74
C SER A 362 15.66 -24.51 -1.58
N ALA A 363 16.08 -25.02 -0.41
CA ALA A 363 16.01 -26.45 -0.10
C ALA A 363 14.59 -27.02 -0.16
N GLN A 364 13.58 -26.16 -0.06
CA GLN A 364 12.16 -26.50 -0.18
C GLN A 364 11.58 -26.11 -1.54
N GLY A 365 12.38 -25.73 -2.53
CA GLY A 365 11.93 -25.41 -3.88
C GLY A 365 11.31 -24.02 -4.03
N PHE A 366 11.63 -23.09 -3.13
CA PHE A 366 11.33 -21.66 -3.29
C PHE A 366 12.64 -20.86 -3.34
N ASP A 367 13.15 -20.60 -4.53
CA ASP A 367 14.35 -19.78 -4.76
C ASP A 367 14.00 -18.28 -4.65
N ALA A 368 13.63 -17.85 -3.45
CA ALA A 368 13.14 -16.51 -3.17
C ALA A 368 14.25 -15.45 -3.29
N HIS A 369 13.93 -14.36 -3.98
CA HIS A 369 14.65 -13.09 -3.87
C HIS A 369 13.99 -12.17 -2.85
N PHE A 370 14.66 -11.07 -2.49
CA PHE A 370 14.23 -10.20 -1.40
C PHE A 370 14.17 -8.74 -1.80
N ILE A 371 13.24 -8.01 -1.19
CA ILE A 371 13.28 -6.56 -1.10
C ILE A 371 13.33 -6.16 0.37
N VAL A 372 14.03 -5.08 0.68
CA VAL A 372 14.22 -4.63 2.07
C VAL A 372 13.72 -3.22 2.22
N ASP A 373 12.78 -3.01 3.13
CA ASP A 373 12.35 -1.66 3.50
C ASP A 373 13.49 -0.93 4.22
N THR A 374 13.83 0.24 3.71
CA THR A 374 14.89 1.13 4.21
C THR A 374 14.35 2.52 4.50
N GLY A 375 13.02 2.69 4.49
CA GLY A 375 12.36 3.98 4.66
C GLY A 375 12.68 4.67 5.99
N ARG A 376 12.97 3.92 7.05
CA ARG A 376 13.15 4.47 8.42
C ARG A 376 14.40 3.98 9.15
N ASN A 377 15.35 3.37 8.44
CA ASN A 377 16.49 2.69 9.05
C ASN A 377 17.83 3.42 8.94
N GLY A 378 17.86 4.69 8.51
CA GLY A 378 19.10 5.43 8.25
C GLY A 378 19.95 5.68 9.49
N LYS A 379 19.32 5.84 10.66
CA LYS A 379 20.00 6.05 11.93
C LYS A 379 20.05 4.76 12.74
N GLN A 380 21.27 4.27 12.98
CA GLN A 380 21.58 3.08 13.76
C GLN A 380 22.62 3.40 14.85
N PRO A 381 22.51 2.83 16.07
CA PRO A 381 21.31 2.17 16.57
C PRO A 381 20.12 3.15 16.63
N THR A 382 18.91 2.60 16.60
CA THR A 382 17.67 3.37 16.78
C THR A 382 17.52 3.79 18.25
N GLY A 383 16.41 4.43 18.60
CA GLY A 383 16.05 4.71 19.99
C GLY A 383 15.40 3.57 20.75
N GLN A 384 15.21 2.41 20.13
CA GLN A 384 14.48 1.27 20.71
C GLN A 384 15.13 0.80 22.02
N GLN A 385 14.29 0.51 23.01
CA GLN A 385 14.71 -0.14 24.25
C GLN A 385 14.62 -1.67 24.11
N ALA A 386 13.62 -2.16 23.39
CA ALA A 386 13.49 -3.55 22.98
C ALA A 386 13.25 -3.66 21.47
N TRP A 387 13.70 -4.76 20.86
CA TRP A 387 13.59 -4.92 19.40
C TRP A 387 12.14 -5.03 18.92
N GLY A 388 11.24 -5.48 19.79
CA GLY A 388 9.80 -5.55 19.55
C GLY A 388 9.09 -4.20 19.63
N ASP A 389 9.77 -3.12 20.02
CA ASP A 389 9.17 -1.78 20.08
C ASP A 389 9.09 -1.21 18.66
N TRP A 390 7.91 -1.26 18.05
CA TRP A 390 7.72 -0.97 16.62
C TRP A 390 7.04 0.38 16.35
N CYS A 391 6.32 0.94 17.31
CA CYS A 391 5.44 2.09 17.05
C CYS A 391 6.18 3.43 17.19
N ASN A 392 6.23 4.22 16.10
CA ASN A 392 6.72 5.60 16.10
C ASN A 392 8.07 5.78 16.80
N VAL A 393 9.02 4.86 16.57
CA VAL A 393 10.28 4.78 17.34
C VAL A 393 11.10 6.06 17.23
N ILE A 394 11.54 6.60 18.37
CA ILE A 394 12.41 7.78 18.43
C ILE A 394 13.79 7.49 17.85
N ASN A 395 14.56 8.54 17.54
CA ASN A 395 15.97 8.40 17.14
C ASN A 395 16.18 7.57 15.86
N THR A 396 15.19 7.55 14.95
CA THR A 396 15.24 6.95 13.61
C THR A 396 15.46 8.02 12.54
N GLY A 397 15.79 7.61 11.32
CA GLY A 397 16.13 8.49 10.19
C GLY A 397 15.73 7.88 8.85
N PHE A 398 15.43 8.71 7.84
CA PHE A 398 15.28 8.21 6.47
C PHE A 398 16.53 7.48 6.02
N GLY A 399 16.39 6.25 5.50
CA GLY A 399 17.53 5.40 5.12
C GLY A 399 17.95 5.55 3.66
N VAL A 400 18.69 4.55 3.18
CA VAL A 400 19.14 4.46 1.79
C VAL A 400 17.95 4.63 0.84
N ARG A 401 18.13 5.39 -0.24
CA ARG A 401 17.06 5.61 -1.22
C ARG A 401 16.83 4.34 -2.04
N PRO A 402 15.62 4.10 -2.57
CA PRO A 402 15.33 2.91 -3.35
C PRO A 402 16.31 2.69 -4.50
N THR A 403 16.90 1.50 -4.58
CA THR A 403 17.93 1.16 -5.56
C THR A 403 18.11 -0.35 -5.72
N THR A 404 18.51 -0.79 -6.91
CA THR A 404 18.94 -2.17 -7.19
C THR A 404 20.41 -2.42 -6.86
N ASN A 405 21.17 -1.39 -6.48
CA ASN A 405 22.57 -1.51 -6.09
C ASN A 405 22.68 -1.92 -4.60
N THR A 406 22.22 -3.12 -4.29
CA THR A 406 22.09 -3.64 -2.92
C THR A 406 23.39 -4.24 -2.39
N GLY A 407 24.27 -4.70 -3.29
CA GLY A 407 25.50 -5.41 -2.94
C GLY A 407 25.28 -6.87 -2.52
N ASP A 408 24.05 -7.37 -2.61
CA ASP A 408 23.68 -8.74 -2.27
C ASP A 408 22.85 -9.37 -3.39
N ALA A 409 23.28 -10.52 -3.90
CA ALA A 409 22.64 -11.17 -5.05
C ALA A 409 21.22 -11.69 -4.75
N LEU A 410 20.88 -11.89 -3.48
CA LEU A 410 19.53 -12.28 -3.07
C LEU A 410 18.58 -11.07 -2.98
N VAL A 411 19.11 -9.86 -2.88
CA VAL A 411 18.31 -8.64 -2.68
C VAL A 411 18.14 -7.89 -3.99
N ASP A 412 16.93 -7.95 -4.53
CA ASP A 412 16.57 -7.30 -5.79
C ASP A 412 16.58 -5.77 -5.66
N ALA A 413 16.11 -5.23 -4.53
CA ALA A 413 16.14 -3.79 -4.28
C ALA A 413 16.06 -3.41 -2.79
N PHE A 414 16.69 -2.29 -2.44
CA PHE A 414 16.23 -1.48 -1.32
C PHE A 414 15.01 -0.68 -1.76
N VAL A 415 14.02 -0.60 -0.89
CA VAL A 415 12.73 0.05 -1.17
C VAL A 415 12.28 0.86 0.05
N TRP A 416 11.33 1.76 -0.15
CA TRP A 416 10.63 2.46 0.94
C TRP A 416 9.18 1.97 0.94
N VAL A 417 8.88 0.96 1.77
CA VAL A 417 7.54 0.37 1.80
C VAL A 417 6.64 1.23 2.68
N LYS A 418 6.97 1.40 3.96
CA LYS A 418 6.26 2.33 4.85
C LYS A 418 6.64 3.78 4.53
N PRO A 419 5.69 4.66 4.18
CA PRO A 419 5.98 6.08 3.98
C PRO A 419 6.29 6.76 5.32
N GLY A 420 7.55 7.16 5.51
CA GLY A 420 7.98 7.79 6.75
C GLY A 420 7.32 9.15 6.97
N GLY A 421 6.67 9.34 8.12
CA GLY A 421 5.86 10.51 8.42
C GLY A 421 4.38 10.18 8.64
N GLU A 422 3.88 9.08 8.06
CA GLU A 422 2.60 8.51 8.43
C GLU A 422 2.74 7.74 9.76
N SER A 423 1.94 8.08 10.76
CA SER A 423 1.98 7.47 12.10
C SER A 423 1.77 5.95 12.04
N ASP A 424 2.41 5.22 12.95
CA ASP A 424 2.17 3.79 13.16
C ASP A 424 0.96 3.54 14.09
N GLY A 425 0.58 4.51 14.91
CA GLY A 425 -0.49 4.38 15.90
C GLY A 425 -0.55 5.55 16.88
N THR A 426 -1.72 5.74 17.49
CA THR A 426 -1.97 6.83 18.43
C THR A 426 -1.33 6.55 19.79
N SER A 427 -0.76 7.58 20.42
CA SER A 427 -0.28 7.51 21.81
C SER A 427 -1.36 7.89 22.83
N ASP A 428 -2.58 8.23 22.38
CA ASP A 428 -3.71 8.52 23.26
C ASP A 428 -4.31 7.23 23.78
N SER A 429 -4.05 6.92 25.06
CA SER A 429 -4.56 5.71 25.72
C SER A 429 -6.08 5.64 25.84
N SER A 430 -6.80 6.73 25.58
CA SER A 430 -8.27 6.76 25.55
C SER A 430 -8.86 6.45 24.17
N ALA A 431 -8.04 6.42 23.12
CA ALA A 431 -8.49 6.13 21.76
C ALA A 431 -8.89 4.65 21.62
N THR A 432 -9.94 4.40 20.83
CA THR A 432 -10.44 3.04 20.56
C THR A 432 -9.37 2.11 19.98
N ARG A 433 -8.41 2.66 19.25
CA ARG A 433 -7.34 1.92 18.55
C ARG A 433 -5.96 2.13 19.17
N TYR A 434 -5.91 2.43 20.45
CA TYR A 434 -4.64 2.53 21.17
C TYR A 434 -3.94 1.15 21.23
N ASP A 435 -2.68 1.12 20.81
CA ASP A 435 -1.76 0.02 21.07
C ASP A 435 -0.71 0.46 22.09
N ALA A 436 -0.46 -0.36 23.11
CA ALA A 436 0.47 -0.06 24.19
C ALA A 436 1.88 0.27 23.70
N HIS A 437 2.35 -0.32 22.59
CA HIS A 437 3.67 -0.02 22.03
C HIS A 437 3.80 1.46 21.62
N CYS A 438 2.69 2.12 21.25
CA CYS A 438 2.66 3.54 20.90
C CYS A 438 2.70 4.47 22.12
N GLY A 439 2.56 3.92 23.33
CA GLY A 439 2.69 4.65 24.60
C GLY A 439 4.04 4.44 25.30
N TYR A 440 4.95 3.64 24.74
CA TYR A 440 6.26 3.37 25.33
C TYR A 440 7.19 4.59 25.29
N SER A 441 8.18 4.61 26.17
CA SER A 441 9.09 5.76 26.35
C SER A 441 10.00 6.03 25.14
N ASP A 442 10.16 5.05 24.27
CA ASP A 442 10.88 5.13 23.00
C ASP A 442 9.98 5.27 21.78
N ALA A 443 8.66 5.40 21.96
CA ALA A 443 7.76 5.91 20.95
C ALA A 443 7.71 7.44 21.01
N LEU A 444 7.75 8.12 19.86
CA LEU A 444 7.62 9.57 19.81
C LEU A 444 6.18 9.98 20.11
N GLN A 445 6.00 10.89 21.08
CA GLN A 445 4.69 11.30 21.57
C GLN A 445 4.56 12.83 21.63
N PRO A 446 3.34 13.41 21.52
CA PRO A 446 2.08 12.71 21.23
C PRO A 446 1.98 12.29 19.76
N ALA A 447 1.53 11.07 19.51
CA ALA A 447 1.34 10.51 18.16
C ALA A 447 -0.15 10.47 17.78
N PRO A 448 -0.50 10.79 16.52
CA PRO A 448 -1.87 10.71 16.03
C PRO A 448 -2.22 9.27 15.60
N GLU A 449 -3.45 9.06 15.15
CA GLU A 449 -3.95 7.78 14.65
C GLU A 449 -3.07 7.16 13.54
N ALA A 450 -2.99 5.83 13.49
CA ALA A 450 -2.23 5.11 12.48
C ALA A 450 -2.62 5.53 11.06
N GLY A 451 -1.62 5.74 10.20
CA GLY A 451 -1.79 6.20 8.82
C GLY A 451 -2.05 7.70 8.65
N THR A 452 -2.18 8.46 9.75
CA THR A 452 -2.31 9.93 9.67
C THR A 452 -0.95 10.62 9.77
N TRP A 453 -0.83 11.82 9.20
CA TRP A 453 0.42 12.57 9.19
C TRP A 453 0.92 12.94 10.59
N PHE A 454 2.16 12.56 10.89
CA PHE A 454 2.87 12.84 12.14
C PHE A 454 4.08 13.74 11.87
N GLN A 455 3.85 15.06 11.90
CA GLN A 455 4.86 16.06 11.52
C GLN A 455 6.15 15.98 12.34
N ALA A 456 6.07 15.81 13.67
CA ALA A 456 7.27 15.74 14.51
C ALA A 456 8.13 14.51 14.16
N TYR A 457 7.48 13.39 13.81
CA TYR A 457 8.17 12.19 13.37
C TYR A 457 8.84 12.39 12.01
N PHE A 458 8.16 13.03 11.06
CA PHE A 458 8.75 13.37 9.77
C PHE A 458 9.98 14.28 9.92
N VAL A 459 9.93 15.28 10.82
CA VAL A 459 11.09 16.13 11.16
C VAL A 459 12.24 15.31 11.74
N GLN A 460 11.97 14.35 12.64
CA GLN A 460 12.98 13.44 13.16
C GLN A 460 13.64 12.64 12.02
N LEU A 461 12.84 12.07 11.13
CA LEU A 461 13.35 11.27 10.02
C LEU A 461 14.24 12.08 9.07
N LEU A 462 13.85 13.32 8.75
CA LEU A 462 14.66 14.23 7.93
C LEU A 462 15.96 14.62 8.63
N THR A 463 15.89 14.95 9.91
CA THR A 463 17.06 15.40 10.70
C THR A 463 18.12 14.30 10.80
N ASN A 464 17.67 13.05 10.93
CA ASN A 464 18.52 11.89 11.10
C ASN A 464 18.75 11.13 9.78
N ALA A 465 18.37 11.70 8.63
CA ALA A 465 18.46 11.02 7.35
C ALA A 465 19.91 10.61 7.03
N ASN A 466 20.09 9.36 6.63
CA ASN A 466 21.37 8.80 6.25
C ASN A 466 21.20 7.83 5.07
N PRO A 467 21.66 8.18 3.87
CA PRO A 467 22.32 9.45 3.53
C PRO A 467 21.41 10.67 3.73
N ALA A 468 22.01 11.83 4.05
CA ALA A 468 21.29 13.09 4.14
C ALA A 468 20.63 13.46 2.79
N PHE A 469 19.61 14.30 2.83
CA PHE A 469 18.88 14.76 1.64
C PHE A 469 19.53 15.93 0.92
#